data_AF-A0A352S591-F1
#
_entry.id   AF-A0A352S591-F1
#
_cell.length_a   1.000
_cell.length_b   1.000
_cell.length_c   1.000
_cell.angle_alpha   90.00
_cell.angle_beta   90.00
_cell.angle_gamma   90.00
#
_symmetry.space_group_name_H-M   'P 1'
#
loop_
_entity.id
_entity.type
_entity.pdbx_description
1 polymer ?
#
loop_
_entity_poly.entity_id
_entity_poly.type
_entity_poly.pdbx_seq_one_letter_code
_entity_poly.pdbx_strand_id
1 'polypeptide(L)'
;GLQQVFQASVVGALAAYMVGDVSSLLATVPAAMMSMRYSREHEREADAYAVKILRDNRLPVTALADALQQLEDAHRKGEGKQAADDEESGFFSTHPLTRERIEAIRNGGE
;
A
#
# COMPACT_ATOMS: atom_id res chain seq x y z
N GLY A 1 -1.99 14.19 -7.29
CA GLY A 1 -1.01 14.32 -6.18
C GLY A 1 0.14 13.34 -6.31
N LEU A 2 -0.08 12.05 -6.01
CA LEU A 2 0.96 11.01 -6.07
C LEU A 2 1.48 10.70 -7.47
N GLN A 3 0.63 10.72 -8.51
CA GLN A 3 1.11 10.58 -9.89
C GLN A 3 2.08 11.70 -10.28
N GLN A 4 1.85 12.90 -9.76
CA GLN A 4 2.73 14.05 -9.93
C GLN A 4 4.04 13.88 -9.16
N VAL A 5 3.99 13.27 -7.96
CA VAL A 5 5.20 12.89 -7.19
C VAL A 5 5.97 11.77 -7.88
N PHE A 6 5.29 10.77 -8.46
CA PHE A 6 5.90 9.68 -9.21
C PHE A 6 6.55 10.20 -10.49
N GLN A 7 5.82 11.02 -11.27
CA GLN A 7 6.35 11.69 -12.45
C GLN A 7 7.52 12.60 -12.10
N ALA A 8 7.42 13.38 -11.02
CA ALA A 8 8.52 14.22 -10.54
C ALA A 8 9.71 13.39 -10.06
N SER A 9 9.49 12.21 -9.48
CA SER A 9 10.55 11.30 -9.04
C SER A 9 11.27 10.66 -10.23
N VAL A 10 10.54 10.27 -11.28
CA VAL A 10 11.12 9.72 -12.52
C VAL A 10 11.89 10.81 -13.28
N VAL A 11 11.30 11.99 -13.44
CA VAL A 11 11.95 13.14 -14.10
C VAL A 11 13.17 13.62 -13.30
N GLY A 12 13.04 13.69 -11.98
CA GLY A 12 14.14 14.01 -11.06
C GLY A 12 15.26 12.99 -11.10
N ALA A 13 14.92 11.70 -11.17
CA ALA A 13 15.91 10.63 -11.30
C ALA A 13 16.69 10.70 -12.63
N LEU A 14 16.00 10.98 -13.73
CA LEU A 14 16.61 11.18 -15.04
C LEU A 14 17.50 12.43 -15.05
N ALA A 15 17.04 13.52 -14.44
CA ALA A 15 17.78 14.77 -14.33
C ALA A 15 19.05 14.61 -13.47
N ALA A 16 18.96 13.95 -12.31
CA ALA A 16 20.12 13.66 -11.47
C ALA A 16 21.10 12.68 -12.13
N TYR A 17 20.61 11.70 -12.90
CA TYR A 17 21.46 10.85 -13.72
C TYR A 17 22.20 11.65 -14.81
N MET A 18 21.51 12.56 -15.51
CA MET A 18 22.13 13.42 -16.54
C MET A 18 23.10 14.45 -15.95
N VAL A 19 22.84 14.97 -14.75
CA VAL A 19 23.65 15.99 -14.07
C VAL A 19 24.75 15.38 -13.18
N GLY A 20 24.67 14.08 -12.88
CA GLY A 20 25.62 13.35 -12.02
C GLY A 20 25.35 13.48 -10.51
N ASP A 21 24.19 14.00 -10.11
CA ASP A 21 23.79 14.18 -8.70
C ASP A 21 22.95 13.01 -8.16
N VAL A 22 23.50 11.80 -8.27
CA VAL A 22 22.89 10.57 -7.76
C VAL A 22 22.82 10.58 -6.22
N SER A 23 23.72 11.34 -5.58
CA SER A 23 23.79 11.53 -4.12
C SER A 23 22.49 12.10 -3.55
N SER A 24 21.88 13.09 -4.22
CA SER A 24 20.62 13.69 -3.79
C SER A 24 19.43 12.71 -3.85
N LEU A 25 19.37 11.84 -4.87
CA LEU A 25 18.35 10.78 -4.94
C LEU A 25 18.54 9.76 -3.81
N LEU A 26 19.78 9.28 -3.62
CA LEU A 26 20.13 8.34 -2.57
C LEU A 26 19.81 8.89 -1.17
N ALA A 27 19.93 10.20 -0.95
CA ALA A 27 19.56 10.83 0.32
C ALA A 27 18.05 10.73 0.65
N THR A 28 17.19 10.58 -0.36
CA THR A 28 15.72 10.48 -0.17
C THR A 28 15.21 9.06 0.00
N VAL A 29 15.95 8.05 -0.46
CA VAL A 29 15.56 6.64 -0.38
C VAL A 29 15.29 6.19 1.07
N PRO A 30 16.14 6.49 2.07
CA PRO A 30 15.88 6.08 3.45
C PRO A 30 14.59 6.68 4.02
N ALA A 31 14.30 7.95 3.73
CA ALA A 31 13.10 8.63 4.21
C ALA A 31 11.83 8.02 3.61
N ALA A 32 11.85 7.69 2.30
CA ALA A 32 10.74 6.99 1.64
C ALA A 32 10.55 5.57 2.19
N MET A 33 11.63 4.85 2.51
CA MET A 33 11.53 3.55 3.17
C MET A 33 10.94 3.64 4.58
N MET A 34 11.30 4.69 5.33
CA MET A 34 10.78 4.93 6.67
C MET A 34 9.27 5.21 6.65
N SER A 35 8.79 6.04 5.71
CA SER A 35 7.36 6.33 5.56
C SER A 35 6.56 5.09 5.14
N MET A 36 7.12 4.25 4.25
CA MET A 36 6.51 2.96 3.89
C MET A 36 6.45 1.98 5.07
N ARG A 37 7.50 1.91 5.91
CA ARG A 37 7.51 1.06 7.13
C ARG A 37 6.48 1.53 8.15
N TYR A 38 6.38 2.84 8.38
CA TYR A 38 5.42 3.45 9.30
C TYR A 38 3.97 3.16 8.88
N SER A 39 3.66 3.33 7.59
CA SER A 39 2.34 2.97 7.03
C SER A 39 1.98 1.49 7.27
N ARG A 40 2.92 0.55 7.05
CA ARG A 40 2.69 -0.88 7.28
C ARG A 40 2.40 -1.23 8.73
N GLU A 41 3.03 -0.56 9.69
CA GLU A 41 2.77 -0.82 11.11
C GLU A 41 1.35 -0.39 11.49
N HIS A 42 0.89 0.75 10.99
CA HIS A 42 -0.49 1.18 11.18
C HIS A 42 -1.52 0.24 10.56
N GLU A 43 -1.25 -0.32 9.39
CA GLU A 43 -2.14 -1.34 8.81
C GLU A 43 -2.23 -2.57 9.71
N ARG A 44 -1.12 -3.01 10.33
CA ARG A 44 -1.14 -4.16 11.27
C ARG A 44 -1.98 -3.87 12.50
N GLU A 45 -1.84 -2.67 13.08
CA GLU A 45 -2.65 -2.24 14.23
C GLU A 45 -4.15 -2.19 13.87
N ALA A 46 -4.47 -1.64 12.70
CA ALA A 46 -5.83 -1.55 12.19
C ALA A 46 -6.44 -2.95 11.92
N ASP A 47 -5.68 -3.84 11.30
CA ASP A 47 -6.09 -5.23 11.04
C ASP A 47 -6.33 -5.99 12.35
N ALA A 48 -5.43 -5.86 13.32
CA ALA A 48 -5.58 -6.49 14.64
C ALA A 48 -6.84 -5.99 15.36
N TYR A 49 -7.12 -4.68 15.28
CA TYR A 49 -8.34 -4.11 15.82
C TYR A 49 -9.59 -4.65 15.10
N ALA A 50 -9.58 -4.72 13.77
CA ALA A 50 -10.69 -5.28 12.99
C ALA A 50 -10.94 -6.74 13.33
N VAL A 51 -9.89 -7.56 13.44
CA VAL A 51 -9.98 -8.97 13.88
C VAL A 51 -10.63 -9.07 15.25
N LYS A 52 -10.22 -8.24 16.21
CA LYS A 52 -10.82 -8.20 17.55
C LYS A 52 -12.33 -7.91 17.47
N ILE A 53 -12.73 -6.89 16.72
CA ILE A 53 -14.14 -6.51 16.55
C ILE A 53 -14.95 -7.64 15.91
N LEU A 54 -14.42 -8.32 14.89
CA LEU A 54 -15.09 -9.46 14.25
C LEU A 54 -15.30 -10.61 15.23
N ARG A 55 -14.26 -10.97 16.01
CA ARG A 55 -14.36 -12.00 17.05
C ARG A 55 -15.39 -11.65 18.13
N ASP A 56 -15.34 -10.42 18.64
CA ASP A 56 -16.27 -9.92 19.67
C ASP A 56 -17.74 -10.02 19.21
N ASN A 57 -17.98 -9.87 17.90
CA ASN A 57 -19.30 -9.95 17.28
C ASN A 57 -19.63 -11.34 16.70
N ARG A 58 -18.78 -12.36 16.91
CA ARG A 58 -18.92 -13.72 16.34
C ARG A 58 -19.05 -13.73 14.81
N LEU A 59 -18.38 -12.79 14.15
CA LEU A 59 -18.27 -12.71 12.70
C LEU A 59 -17.01 -13.47 12.23
N PRO A 60 -17.05 -14.07 11.03
CA PRO A 60 -15.90 -14.79 10.49
C PRO A 60 -14.75 -13.82 10.18
N VAL A 61 -13.60 -14.03 10.83
CA VAL A 61 -12.37 -13.25 10.59
C VAL A 61 -11.90 -13.38 9.13
N THR A 62 -12.13 -14.54 8.51
CA THR A 62 -11.79 -14.79 7.10
C THR A 62 -12.50 -13.84 6.14
N ALA A 63 -13.67 -13.30 6.49
CA ALA A 63 -14.37 -12.33 5.65
C ALA A 63 -13.56 -11.04 5.43
N LEU A 64 -12.74 -10.64 6.41
CA LEU A 64 -11.82 -9.51 6.25
C LEU A 64 -10.72 -9.83 5.23
N ALA A 65 -10.13 -11.02 5.31
CA ALA A 65 -9.13 -11.47 4.35
C ALA A 65 -9.70 -11.60 2.94
N ASP A 66 -10.94 -12.07 2.81
CA ASP A 66 -11.62 -12.20 1.52
C ASP A 66 -11.99 -10.84 0.93
N ALA A 67 -12.37 -9.86 1.76
CA ALA A 67 -12.60 -8.48 1.31
C ALA A 67 -11.30 -7.84 0.80
N LEU A 68 -10.19 -7.97 1.53
CA LEU A 68 -8.88 -7.48 1.11
C LEU A 68 -8.40 -8.14 -0.19
N GLN A 69 -8.62 -9.45 -0.35
CA GLN A 69 -8.29 -10.17 -1.58
C GLN A 69 -9.09 -9.66 -2.79
N GLN A 70 -10.38 -9.40 -2.60
CA GLN A 70 -11.22 -8.84 -3.66
C GLN A 70 -10.77 -7.44 -4.08
N LEU A 71 -10.36 -6.60 -3.13
CA LEU A 71 -9.79 -5.28 -3.42
C LEU A 71 -8.46 -5.41 -4.19
N GLU A 72 -7.56 -6.32 -3.81
CA GLU A 72 -6.30 -6.57 -4.53
C GLU A 72 -6.57 -7.05 -5.97
N ASP A 73 -7.54 -7.96 -6.13
CA ASP A 73 -7.92 -8.46 -7.46
C ASP A 73 -8.59 -7.41 -8.33
N ALA A 74 -9.42 -6.54 -7.75
CA ALA A 74 -10.05 -5.43 -8.46
C ALA A 74 -8.99 -4.42 -8.93
N HIS A 75 -8.08 -4.03 -8.04
CA HIS A 75 -6.99 -3.13 -8.35
C HIS A 75 -6.12 -3.66 -9.50
N ARG A 76 -5.66 -4.92 -9.39
CA ARG A 76 -4.83 -5.58 -10.42
C ARG A 76 -5.54 -5.72 -11.77
N LYS A 77 -6.86 -5.92 -11.78
CA LYS A 77 -7.66 -5.96 -13.03
C LYS A 77 -7.86 -4.57 -13.63
N GLY A 78 -7.86 -3.52 -12.80
CA GLY A 78 -7.97 -2.12 -13.20
C GLY A 78 -6.69 -1.54 -13.83
N GLU A 79 -5.50 -2.03 -13.45
CA GLU A 79 -4.21 -1.58 -13.98
C GLU A 79 -4.07 -1.69 -15.51
N GLY A 80 -4.89 -2.53 -16.18
CA GLY A 80 -4.92 -2.68 -17.64
C GLY A 80 -5.87 -1.73 -18.39
N LYS A 81 -6.71 -0.95 -17.68
CA LYS A 81 -7.59 0.05 -18.25
C LYS A 81 -7.18 1.43 -17.72
N GLN A 82 -6.49 2.20 -18.56
CA GLN A 82 -6.20 3.60 -18.28
C GLN A 82 -7.50 4.32 -17.85
N ALA A 83 -7.48 4.90 -16.65
CA ALA A 83 -8.59 5.52 -15.91
C ALA A 83 -9.34 4.64 -14.88
N ALA A 84 -8.63 3.92 -14.02
CA ALA A 84 -9.15 3.64 -12.67
C ALA A 84 -9.10 4.95 -11.87
N ASP A 85 -10.19 5.29 -11.16
CA ASP A 85 -10.38 6.55 -10.44
C ASP A 85 -9.14 6.99 -9.64
N ASP A 86 -8.75 8.27 -9.79
CA ASP A 86 -7.61 8.88 -9.07
C ASP A 86 -7.71 8.65 -7.54
N GLU A 87 -8.93 8.54 -7.01
CA GLU A 87 -9.20 8.26 -5.60
C GLU A 87 -8.75 6.85 -5.16
N GLU A 88 -8.98 5.84 -5.98
CA GLU A 88 -8.61 4.45 -5.66
C GLU A 88 -7.09 4.28 -5.64
N SER A 89 -6.40 4.88 -6.62
CA SER A 89 -4.93 4.91 -6.67
C SER A 89 -4.30 5.71 -5.53
N GLY A 90 -4.96 6.81 -5.11
CA GLY A 90 -4.55 7.63 -3.97
C GLY A 90 -4.70 6.89 -2.65
N PHE A 91 -5.80 6.15 -2.48
CA PHE A 91 -6.07 5.37 -1.28
C PHE A 91 -5.03 4.26 -1.06
N PHE A 92 -4.70 3.48 -2.10
CA PHE A 92 -3.72 2.39 -1.98
C PHE A 92 -2.27 2.87 -1.84
N SER A 93 -1.99 4.13 -2.17
CA SER A 93 -0.67 4.74 -1.91
C SER A 93 -0.41 4.96 -0.43
N THR A 94 -1.44 5.18 0.39
CA THR A 94 -1.31 5.31 1.85
C THR A 94 -1.72 4.04 2.60
N HIS A 95 -2.57 3.21 2.00
CA HIS A 95 -3.03 1.92 2.53
C HIS A 95 -2.69 0.79 1.56
N PRO A 96 -1.45 0.28 1.57
CA PRO A 96 -1.05 -0.78 0.66
C PRO A 96 -1.87 -2.07 0.88
N LEU A 97 -2.55 -2.52 -0.18
CA LEU A 97 -3.11 -3.87 -0.26
C LEU A 97 -1.94 -4.84 -0.43
N THR A 98 -1.65 -5.63 0.60
CA THR A 98 -0.53 -6.58 0.55
C THR A 98 -0.98 -7.98 0.88
N ARG A 99 -0.40 -8.96 0.18
CA ARG A 99 -0.57 -10.39 0.50
C ARG A 99 -0.18 -10.72 1.93
N GLU A 100 0.83 -10.04 2.47
CA GLU A 100 1.28 -10.16 3.85
C GLU A 100 0.13 -9.96 4.85
N ARG A 101 -0.75 -8.95 4.63
CA ARG A 101 -1.93 -8.70 5.48
C ARG A 101 -2.95 -9.81 5.37
N ILE A 102 -3.28 -10.22 4.14
CA ILE A 102 -4.25 -11.28 3.87
C ILE A 102 -3.82 -12.58 4.54
N GLU A 103 -2.55 -12.95 4.39
CA GLU A 103 -1.97 -14.14 5.01
C GLU A 103 -1.93 -14.02 6.54
N ALA A 104 -1.53 -12.87 7.09
CA ALA A 104 -1.53 -12.65 8.53
C ALA A 104 -2.93 -12.81 9.15
N ILE A 105 -3.97 -12.30 8.50
CA ILE A 105 -5.36 -12.44 8.96
C ILE A 105 -5.86 -13.88 8.82
N ARG A 106 -5.52 -14.58 7.73
CA ARG A 106 -5.87 -16.00 7.53
C ARG A 106 -5.18 -16.91 8.54
N ASN A 107 -3.92 -16.65 8.86
CA ASN A 107 -3.10 -17.47 9.76
C ASN A 107 -3.31 -17.12 11.24
N GLY A 108 -3.69 -15.87 11.55
CA GLY A 108 -4.03 -15.39 12.90
C GLY A 108 -5.52 -15.50 13.23
N GLY A 109 -6.27 -16.32 12.49
CA GLY A 109 -7.72 -16.50 12.60
C GLY A 109 -8.19 -17.56 13.60
N GLU A 110 -7.35 -18.00 14.54
CA GLU A 110 -7.73 -18.88 15.68
C GLU A 110 -7.93 -18.11 16.99
#